data_AF-A0AAV4DND3-F1
#
_entry.id   AF-A0AAV4DND3-F1
#
_cell.length_a   1.000
_cell.length_b   1.000
_cell.length_c   1.000
_cell.angle_alpha   90.00
_cell.angle_beta   90.00
_cell.angle_gamma   90.00
#
_symmetry.space_group_name_H-M   'P 1'
#
loop_
_entity.id
_entity.type
_entity.pdbx_description
1 polymer ?
#
loop_
_entity_poly.entity_id
_entity_poly.type
_entity_poly.pdbx_seq_one_letter_code
_entity_poly.pdbx_strand_id
1 'polypeptide(L)'
;MTKMKVIKAVVQDVRDHINSFAALDSQYFHARTNKKYLDASLSVAKMYRLYKEAYKEHERASLDKYRRIFDAEFNLTFHKP
;
A
#
# COMPACT_ATOMS: atom_id res chain seq x y z
N MET A 1 16.64 -17.26 -13.91
CA MET A 1 15.35 -16.51 -13.94
C MET A 1 15.54 -15.17 -13.24
N THR A 2 15.27 -14.08 -13.95
CA THR A 2 15.84 -12.74 -13.69
C THR A 2 15.15 -12.01 -12.53
N LYS A 3 15.95 -11.46 -11.60
CA LYS A 3 15.53 -10.63 -10.43
C LYS A 3 14.45 -9.57 -10.76
N MET A 4 14.40 -9.11 -12.01
CA MET A 4 13.45 -8.12 -12.52
C MET A 4 11.97 -8.52 -12.42
N LYS A 5 11.62 -9.80 -12.65
CA LYS A 5 10.22 -10.27 -12.61
C LYS A 5 9.69 -10.33 -11.17
N VAL A 6 10.54 -10.76 -10.22
CA VAL A 6 10.19 -10.86 -8.81
C VAL A 6 9.92 -9.48 -8.21
N ILE A 7 10.74 -8.47 -8.55
CA ILE A 7 10.58 -7.10 -8.05
C ILE A 7 9.24 -6.49 -8.49
N LYS A 8 8.80 -6.73 -9.74
CA LYS A 8 7.50 -6.25 -10.21
C LYS A 8 6.33 -6.89 -9.47
N ALA A 9 6.41 -8.19 -9.18
CA ALA A 9 5.40 -8.89 -8.38
C ALA A 9 5.31 -8.33 -6.96
N VAL A 10 6.45 -8.11 -6.29
CA VAL A 10 6.50 -7.50 -4.93
C VAL A 10 5.78 -6.15 -4.88
N VAL A 11 6.05 -5.28 -5.86
CA VAL A 11 5.46 -3.94 -5.88
C VAL A 11 3.95 -4.03 -6.09
N GLN A 12 3.48 -4.96 -6.91
CA GLN A 12 2.06 -5.18 -7.13
C GLN A 12 1.36 -5.72 -5.87
N ASP A 13 1.96 -6.69 -5.19
CA ASP A 13 1.43 -7.23 -3.92
C ASP A 13 1.23 -6.11 -2.87
N VAL A 14 2.19 -5.17 -2.78
CA VAL A 14 2.09 -4.01 -1.89
C VAL A 14 0.95 -3.08 -2.31
N ARG A 15 0.81 -2.77 -3.60
CA ARG A 15 -0.28 -1.93 -4.09
C ARG A 15 -1.64 -2.53 -3.81
N ASP A 16 -1.80 -3.82 -4.10
CA ASP A 16 -3.05 -4.54 -3.92
C ASP A 16 -3.43 -4.57 -2.43
N HIS A 17 -2.44 -4.75 -1.56
CA HIS A 17 -2.64 -4.64 -0.12
C HIS A 17 -3.02 -3.22 0.32
N ILE A 18 -2.37 -2.15 -0.16
CA ILE A 18 -2.76 -0.78 0.21
C ILE A 18 -4.18 -0.46 -0.29
N ASN A 19 -4.53 -0.91 -1.49
CA ASN A 19 -5.85 -0.76 -2.09
C ASN A 19 -6.96 -1.47 -1.29
N SER A 20 -6.66 -2.54 -0.55
CA SER A 20 -7.68 -3.20 0.27
C SER A 20 -8.16 -2.34 1.45
N PHE A 21 -7.41 -1.32 1.86
CA PHE A 21 -7.80 -0.40 2.94
C PHE A 21 -8.45 0.88 2.43
N ALA A 22 -8.10 1.31 1.22
CA ALA A 22 -8.74 2.46 0.60
C ALA A 22 -10.10 2.01 0.06
N ALA A 23 -11.19 2.47 0.68
CA ALA A 23 -12.54 2.23 0.19
C ALA A 23 -12.58 2.47 -1.33
N LEU A 24 -12.89 1.39 -2.05
CA LEU A 24 -12.85 1.30 -3.49
C LEU A 24 -13.62 2.47 -4.09
N ASP A 25 -12.88 3.35 -4.78
CA ASP A 25 -13.47 4.10 -5.88
C ASP A 25 -12.47 4.00 -7.01
N SER A 26 -12.97 3.42 -8.08
CA SER A 26 -12.33 2.31 -8.78
C SER A 26 -11.18 2.76 -9.69
N GLN A 27 -10.12 1.93 -9.74
CA GLN A 27 -9.34 1.69 -10.96
C GLN A 27 -8.56 2.90 -11.53
N TYR A 28 -7.28 3.05 -11.14
CA TYR A 28 -6.29 3.95 -11.80
C TYR A 28 -6.70 5.44 -11.95
N PHE A 29 -7.53 5.98 -11.06
CA PHE A 29 -8.12 7.29 -11.33
C PHE A 29 -7.12 8.44 -11.18
N HIS A 30 -6.62 8.86 -12.34
CA HIS A 30 -6.14 10.20 -12.65
C HIS A 30 -7.21 11.23 -12.27
N ALA A 31 -7.30 11.61 -11.00
CA ALA A 31 -8.00 12.83 -10.60
C ALA A 31 -7.23 13.57 -9.51
N ARG A 32 -7.02 14.83 -9.83
CA ARG A 32 -6.01 15.71 -9.28
C ARG A 32 -6.25 16.13 -7.83
N THR A 33 -7.39 15.81 -7.19
CA THR A 33 -7.76 16.43 -5.89
C THR A 33 -8.90 15.73 -5.14
N ASN A 34 -8.80 14.46 -4.75
CA ASN A 34 -9.72 13.88 -3.75
C ASN A 34 -8.94 13.09 -2.70
N LYS A 35 -8.65 13.74 -1.55
CA LYS A 35 -8.05 13.08 -0.39
C LYS A 35 -9.00 11.98 0.09
N LYS A 36 -8.59 10.72 -0.07
CA LYS A 36 -9.26 9.58 0.57
C LYS A 36 -8.67 9.44 1.97
N TYR A 37 -9.55 9.38 2.97
CA TYR A 37 -9.13 9.24 4.36
C TYR A 37 -9.05 7.78 4.72
N LEU A 38 -7.91 7.37 5.27
CA LEU A 38 -7.80 6.10 5.97
C LEU A 38 -8.38 6.27 7.38
N ASP A 39 -8.96 5.19 7.90
CA ASP A 39 -9.46 5.13 9.28
C ASP A 39 -8.43 5.68 10.27
N ALA A 40 -8.88 6.49 11.23
CA ALA A 40 -7.99 7.16 12.19
C ALA A 40 -7.20 6.17 13.09
N SER A 41 -7.64 4.92 13.18
CA SER A 41 -6.95 3.85 13.89
C SER A 41 -5.88 3.14 13.05
N LEU A 42 -5.76 3.49 11.76
CA LEU A 42 -4.73 2.96 10.86
C LEU A 42 -3.49 3.85 10.84
N SER A 43 -2.35 3.23 10.60
CA SER A 43 -1.06 3.87 10.35
C SER A 43 -0.31 3.04 9.32
N VAL A 44 0.67 3.63 8.62
CA VAL A 44 1.51 2.88 7.66
C VAL A 44 2.17 1.67 8.34
N ALA A 45 2.58 1.82 9.60
CA ALA A 45 3.16 0.73 10.39
C ALA A 45 2.15 -0.40 10.68
N LYS A 46 0.90 -0.05 11.01
CA LYS A 46 -0.17 -1.04 11.24
C LYS A 46 -0.56 -1.74 9.93
N MET A 47 -0.68 -1.00 8.84
CA MET A 47 -0.91 -1.56 7.51
C MET A 47 0.23 -2.51 7.11
N TYR A 48 1.50 -2.13 7.33
CA TYR A 48 2.63 -3.02 7.04
C TYR A 48 2.62 -4.29 7.90
N ARG A 49 2.20 -4.20 9.17
CA ARG A 49 2.04 -5.39 10.01
C ARG A 49 1.00 -6.35 9.43
N LEU A 50 -0.15 -5.83 8.99
CA LEU A 50 -1.20 -6.62 8.33
C LEU A 50 -0.70 -7.20 7.00
N TYR A 51 0.10 -6.46 6.24
CA TYR A 51 0.76 -6.95 5.02
C TYR A 51 1.63 -8.18 5.35
N LYS A 52 2.48 -8.09 6.37
CA LYS A 52 3.31 -9.22 6.77
C LYS A 52 2.49 -10.42 7.24
N GLU A 53 1.33 -10.19 7.84
CA GLU A 53 0.43 -11.26 8.28
C GLU A 53 -0.31 -11.93 7.10
N ALA A 54 -0.67 -11.17 6.07
CA ALA A 54 -1.31 -11.67 4.86
C ALA A 54 -0.33 -12.40 3.92
N TYR A 55 0.95 -11.98 3.90
CA TYR A 55 1.98 -12.50 2.99
C TYR A 55 3.11 -13.24 3.73
N LYS A 56 2.81 -13.93 4.87
CA LYS A 56 3.78 -14.57 5.78
C LYS A 56 4.81 -15.48 5.10
N GLU A 57 4.46 -16.14 4.00
CA GLU A 57 5.38 -17.05 3.28
C GLU A 57 6.32 -16.33 2.30
N HIS A 58 6.06 -15.04 2.05
CA HIS A 58 6.72 -14.25 1.03
C HIS A 58 6.95 -12.82 1.55
N GLU A 59 7.80 -12.66 2.58
CA GLU A 59 8.30 -11.35 3.01
C GLU A 59 9.10 -10.70 1.87
N ARG A 60 8.37 -10.06 0.95
CA ARG A 60 8.85 -9.59 -0.35
C ARG A 60 9.28 -8.13 -0.31
N ALA A 61 8.68 -7.33 0.57
CA ALA A 61 8.92 -5.90 0.70
C ALA A 61 9.30 -5.52 2.13
N SER A 62 10.34 -4.69 2.27
CA SER A 62 10.67 -4.04 3.54
C SER A 62 9.68 -2.92 3.86
N LEU A 63 9.60 -2.52 5.14
CA LEU A 63 8.79 -1.37 5.58
C LEU A 63 9.12 -0.10 4.80
N ASP A 64 10.41 0.17 4.54
CA ASP A 64 10.84 1.34 3.76
C ASP A 64 10.27 1.30 2.34
N LYS A 65 10.36 0.15 1.66
CA LYS A 65 9.77 -0.02 0.33
C LYS A 65 8.25 0.13 0.35
N TYR A 66 7.58 -0.47 1.33
CA TYR A 66 6.14 -0.35 1.52
C TYR A 66 5.72 1.12 1.69
N ARG A 67 6.43 1.84 2.56
CA ARG A 67 6.17 3.26 2.84
C ARG A 67 6.44 4.15 1.62
N ARG A 68 7.52 3.91 0.87
CA ARG A 68 7.79 4.67 -0.36
C ARG A 68 6.68 4.49 -1.40
N ILE A 69 6.17 3.27 -1.58
CA ILE A 69 5.05 3.01 -2.50
C ILE A 69 3.80 3.74 -2.00
N PHE A 70 3.50 3.66 -0.71
CA PHE A 70 2.42 4.42 -0.09
C PHE A 70 2.54 5.94 -0.35
N ASP A 71 3.66 6.55 0.03
CA ASP A 71 3.84 8.01 -0.08
C ASP A 71 3.93 8.50 -1.54
N ALA A 72 4.49 7.70 -2.46
CA ALA A 72 4.70 8.09 -3.86
C ALA A 72 3.48 7.84 -4.75
N GLU A 73 2.72 6.77 -4.51
CA GLU A 73 1.62 6.35 -5.38
C GLU A 73 0.24 6.62 -4.77
N PHE A 74 0.15 6.73 -3.44
CA PHE A 74 -1.11 6.92 -2.73
C PHE A 74 -1.13 8.28 -2.04
N ASN A 75 -1.97 9.19 -2.54
CA ASN A 75 -2.25 10.47 -1.87
C ASN A 75 -3.24 10.28 -0.70
N LEU A 76 -2.92 9.36 0.21
CA LEU A 76 -3.72 9.00 1.37
C LEU A 76 -3.19 9.75 2.59
N THR A 77 -4.09 10.38 3.34
CA THR A 77 -3.77 10.98 4.64
C THR A 77 -4.58 10.30 5.73
N PHE A 78 -3.92 9.96 6.84
CA PHE A 78 -4.60 9.47 8.04
C PHE A 78 -5.42 10.60 8.63
N HIS A 79 -6.69 10.33 8.95
CA HIS A 79 -7.54 11.30 9.64
C HIS A 79 -6.92 11.60 11.01
N LYS A 80 -6.48 12.85 11.21
CA LYS A 80 -6.07 13.32 12.54
C LYS A 80 -7.35 13.72 13.28
N PRO A 81 -7.61 13.18 14.48
CA PRO A 81 -8.73 13.65 15.31
C PRO A 81 -8.57 15.13 15.66
#